data_AF-A0A370K9V3-F1
#
_entry.id   AF-A0A370K9V3-F1
#
_cell.length_a   1.000
_cell.length_b   1.000
_cell.length_c   1.000
_cell.angle_alpha   90.00
_cell.angle_beta   90.00
_cell.angle_gamma   90.00
#
_symmetry.space_group_name_H-M   'P 1'
#
loop_
_entity.id
_entity.type
_entity.pdbx_description
1 polymer ?
#
loop_
_entity_poly.entity_id
_entity_poly.type
_entity_poly.pdbx_seq_one_letter_code
_entity_poly.pdbx_strand_id
1 'polypeptide(L)' 'MARSHAELEQMLDAVDAAIPRLVEAKPRAEDFWTAFASMANKVQACAGPDDHGWVCDRLDAIQVKHHLVPPADQI' A
#
# COMPACT_ATOMS: atom_id res chain seq x y z
N MET A 1 4.92 -16.75 10.20
CA MET A 1 4.02 -16.33 11.30
C MET A 1 3.32 -15.08 10.81
N ALA A 2 1.99 -15.04 10.88
CA ALA A 2 1.25 -13.81 10.62
C ALA A 2 1.67 -12.77 11.66
N ARG A 3 1.82 -11.51 11.23
CA ARG A 3 2.10 -10.40 12.14
C ARG A 3 0.84 -10.02 12.90
N SER A 4 1.04 -9.43 14.07
CA SER A 4 -0.07 -8.93 14.88
C SER A 4 -0.72 -7.73 14.20
N HIS A 5 -1.99 -7.46 14.49
CA HIS A 5 -2.72 -6.30 13.97
C HIS A 5 -1.94 -4.99 14.13
N ALA A 6 -1.40 -4.73 15.33
CA ALA A 6 -0.59 -3.54 15.62
C ALA A 6 0.71 -3.45 14.79
N GLU A 7 1.29 -4.58 14.37
CA GLU A 7 2.45 -4.60 13.49
C GLU A 7 2.04 -4.32 12.03
N LEU A 8 0.89 -4.82 11.59
CA LEU A 8 0.33 -4.51 10.28
C LEU A 8 -0.04 -3.03 10.17
N GLU A 9 -0.63 -2.45 11.22
CA GLU A 9 -0.88 -1.01 11.33
C GLU A 9 0.41 -0.21 11.15
N GLN A 10 1.48 -0.55 11.86
CA GLN A 10 2.77 0.13 11.71
C GLN A 10 3.34 0.00 10.29
N MET A 11 3.16 -1.16 9.65
CA MET A 11 3.58 -1.34 8.26
C MET A 11 2.75 -0.48 7.30
N LEU A 12 1.44 -0.35 7.52
CA LEU A 12 0.54 0.47 6.71
C LEU A 12 0.81 1.96 6.90
N ASP A 13 1.09 2.41 8.12
CA ASP A 13 1.55 3.78 8.41
C ASP A 13 2.87 4.07 7.70
N ALA A 14 3.79 3.11 7.66
CA ALA A 14 5.04 3.25 6.91
C ALA A 14 4.80 3.33 5.39
N VAL A 15 3.82 2.60 4.86
CA VAL A 15 3.39 2.73 3.45
C VAL A 15 2.88 4.15 3.21
N ASP A 16 1.92 4.61 4.01
CA ASP A 16 1.31 5.95 3.91
C ASP A 16 2.36 7.08 3.94
N ALA A 17 3.30 7.00 4.89
CA ALA A 17 4.38 7.98 5.03
C ALA A 17 5.38 7.93 3.87
N ALA A 18 5.54 6.79 3.20
CA ALA A 18 6.44 6.63 2.06
C ALA A 18 5.86 7.20 0.76
N ILE A 19 4.53 7.27 0.61
CA ILE A 19 3.86 7.71 -0.63
C ILE A 19 4.33 9.07 -1.14
N PRO A 20 4.33 10.17 -0.36
CA PRO A 20 4.74 11.48 -0.88
C PRO A 20 6.18 11.46 -1.42
N ARG A 21 7.10 10.81 -0.70
CA ARG A 21 8.49 10.64 -1.17
C ARG A 21 8.58 9.75 -2.41
N LEU A 22 7.72 8.75 -2.52
CA LEU A 22 7.65 7.86 -3.67
C LEU A 22 7.17 8.61 -4.92
N VAL A 23 6.18 9.49 -4.77
CA VAL A 23 5.69 10.36 -5.85
C VAL A 23 6.79 11.32 -6.32
N GLU A 24 7.54 11.92 -5.40
CA GLU A 24 8.66 12.80 -5.74
C GLU A 24 9.82 12.03 -6.40
N ALA A 25 10.17 10.85 -5.89
CA ALA A 25 11.29 10.05 -6.40
C ALA A 25 10.97 9.32 -7.70
N LYS A 26 9.69 9.04 -7.97
CA LYS A 26 9.23 8.22 -9.10
C LYS A 26 8.08 8.94 -9.83
N PRO A 27 8.39 9.92 -10.68
CA PRO A 27 7.37 10.68 -11.41
C PRO A 27 6.62 9.83 -12.46
N ARG A 28 7.16 8.68 -12.85
CA ARG A 28 6.49 7.72 -13.72
C ARG A 28 5.51 6.89 -12.91
N ALA A 29 4.25 6.88 -13.35
CA ALA A 29 3.18 6.11 -12.72
C ALA A 29 3.56 4.62 -12.58
N GLU A 30 4.13 4.00 -13.62
CA GLU A 30 4.54 2.59 -13.58
C GLU A 30 5.58 2.31 -12.49
N ASP A 31 6.59 3.18 -12.34
CA ASP A 31 7.64 3.03 -11.33
C ASP A 31 7.08 3.21 -9.92
N PHE A 32 6.17 4.17 -9.74
CA PHE A 32 5.45 4.42 -8.51
C PHE A 32 4.61 3.21 -8.11
N TRP A 33 3.74 2.74 -9.01
CA TRP A 33 2.84 1.63 -8.78
C TRP A 33 3.59 0.32 -8.54
N THR A 34 4.71 0.08 -9.23
CA THR A 34 5.58 -1.08 -8.97
C THR A 34 6.14 -1.07 -7.55
N ALA A 35 6.57 0.10 -7.05
CA ALA A 35 7.05 0.21 -5.68
C ALA A 35 5.93 0.13 -4.65
N PHE A 36 4.79 0.79 -4.88
CA PHE A 36 3.62 0.70 -4.02
C PHE A 36 3.13 -0.75 -3.90
N ALA A 37 2.95 -1.44 -5.03
CA ALA A 37 2.53 -2.84 -5.07
C ALA A 37 3.52 -3.76 -4.34
N SER A 38 4.83 -3.50 -4.45
CA SER A 38 5.85 -4.24 -3.69
C SER A 38 5.72 -4.04 -2.18
N MET A 39 5.35 -2.86 -1.72
CA MET A 39 5.11 -2.59 -0.29
C MET A 39 3.79 -3.21 0.17
N ALA A 40 2.70 -3.02 -0.57
CA ALA A 40 1.39 -3.61 -0.30
C ALA A 40 1.46 -5.15 -0.21
N ASN A 41 2.12 -5.81 -1.17
CA ASN A 41 2.32 -7.26 -1.16
C ASN A 41 3.07 -7.73 0.09
N LYS A 42 4.04 -6.96 0.61
CA LYS A 42 4.75 -7.33 1.84
C LYS A 42 3.83 -7.27 3.06
N VAL A 43 2.96 -6.27 3.14
CA VAL A 43 1.97 -6.19 4.23
C VAL A 43 0.98 -7.34 4.12
N GLN A 44 0.43 -7.59 2.94
CA GLN A 44 -0.53 -8.67 2.71
C GLN A 44 0.08 -10.06 2.97
N ALA A 45 1.33 -10.30 2.58
CA ALA A 45 2.04 -11.53 2.89
C ALA A 45 2.31 -11.73 4.40
N CYS A 46 2.34 -10.63 5.17
CA CYS A 46 2.46 -10.67 6.62
C CYS A 46 1.10 -10.78 7.32
N ALA A 47 0.00 -10.49 6.62
CA ALA A 47 -1.35 -10.54 7.16
C ALA A 47 -1.82 -11.99 7.29
N GLY A 48 -2.49 -12.30 8.41
CA GLY A 48 -3.24 -13.54 8.55
C GLY A 48 -4.52 -13.51 7.71
N PRO A 49 -5.21 -14.66 7.55
CA PRO A 49 -6.48 -14.73 6.83
C PRO A 49 -7.56 -13.81 7.43
N ASP A 50 -7.59 -13.64 8.74
CA ASP A 50 -8.53 -12.73 9.44
C ASP A 50 -8.23 -11.24 9.19
N ASP A 51 -6.95 -10.86 9.11
CA ASP A 51 -6.54 -9.46 8.90
C ASP A 51 -6.43 -9.08 7.40
N HIS A 52 -6.44 -10.06 6.50
CA HIS A 52 -6.23 -9.81 5.07
C HIS A 52 -7.26 -8.84 4.48
N GLY A 53 -8.54 -8.97 4.84
CA GLY A 53 -9.60 -8.04 4.42
C GLY A 53 -9.33 -6.63 4.92
N TRP A 54 -9.03 -6.50 6.21
CA TRP A 54 -8.72 -5.22 6.84
C TRP A 54 -7.48 -4.54 6.24
N VAL A 55 -6.42 -5.30 5.92
CA VAL A 55 -5.23 -4.76 5.23
C VAL A 55 -5.59 -4.22 3.85
N CYS A 56 -6.46 -4.90 3.09
CA CYS A 56 -6.92 -4.41 1.79
C CYS A 56 -7.70 -3.10 1.93
N ASP A 57 -8.70 -3.05 2.81
CA ASP A 57 -9.48 -1.84 3.09
C ASP A 57 -8.58 -0.65 3.48
N ARG A 58 -7.53 -0.91 4.27
CA ARG A 58 -6.61 0.14 4.70
C ARG A 58 -5.71 0.62 3.56
N LEU A 59 -5.25 -0.28 2.69
CA LEU A 59 -4.48 0.08 1.49
C LEU A 59 -5.33 0.89 0.51
N ASP A 60 -6.61 0.56 0.33
CA ASP A 60 -7.56 1.35 -0.45
C ASP A 60 -7.77 2.75 0.15
N ALA A 61 -7.95 2.84 1.47
CA ALA A 61 -8.07 4.13 2.16
C ALA A 61 -6.83 5.01 1.99
N ILE A 62 -5.63 4.41 2.01
CA ILE A 62 -4.36 5.12 1.73
C ILE A 62 -4.35 5.62 0.28
N GLN A 63 -4.73 4.81 -0.70
CA GLN A 63 -4.81 5.23 -2.10
C GLN A 63 -5.75 6.42 -2.30
N VAL A 64 -6.95 6.36 -1.70
CA VAL A 64 -7.93 7.46 -1.74
C VAL A 64 -7.38 8.72 -1.07
N LYS A 65 -6.76 8.59 0.11
CA LYS A 65 -6.18 9.71 0.87
C LYS A 65 -5.11 10.46 0.07
N HIS A 66 -4.28 9.74 -0.67
CA HIS A 66 -3.21 10.33 -1.49
C HIS A 66 -3.65 10.61 -2.94
N HIS A 67 -4.94 10.49 -3.25
CA HIS A 67 -5.51 10.69 -4.58
C HIS A 67 -4.80 9.86 -5.69
N LEU A 68 -4.39 8.64 -5.34
CA LEU A 68 -3.70 7.74 -6.25
C LEU A 68 -4.73 7.07 -7.17
N VAL A 69 -4.59 7.31 -8.48
CA VAL A 69 -5.43 6.67 -9.50
C VAL A 69 -4.63 5.52 -10.13
N PRO A 70 -5.05 4.25 -9.94
CA PRO A 70 -4.38 3.13 -10.59
C PRO A 70 -4.47 3.27 -12.12
N PRO A 71 -3.43 2.87 -12.87
CA PRO A 71 -3.35 3.07 -14.32
C PRO A 71 -4.34 2.20 -15.11
N ALA A 72 -5.24 1.47 -14.45
CA ALA A 72 -6.28 0.66 -15.06
C ALA A 72 -7.30 1.48 -15.87
N ASP A 73 -7.32 2.81 -15.72
CA ASP A 73 -8.16 3.74 -16.47
C ASP A 73 -7.47 4.33 -17.71
N GLN A 74 -6.53 3.60 -18.34
CA GLN A 74 -5.89 3.99 -19.61
C GLN A 74 -6.31 3.13 -20.81
N ILE A 75 -7.40 2.37 -20.70
CA ILE A 75 -7.92 1.51 -21.78
C ILE A 75 -8.88 2.28 -22.69
#